data_AF-A0A0M3RVU2-F1
#
_entry.id   AF-A0A0M3RVU2-F1
#
_cell.length_a   1.000
_cell.length_b   1.000
_cell.length_c   1.000
_cell.angle_alpha   90.00
_cell.angle_beta   90.00
_cell.angle_gamma   90.00
#
_symmetry.space_group_name_H-M   'P 1'
#
loop_
_entity.id
_entity.type
_entity.pdbx_description
1 polymer ?
#
loop_
_entity_poly.entity_id
_entity_poly.type
_entity_poly.pdbx_seq_one_letter_code
_entity_poly.pdbx_strand_id
1 'polypeptide(L)'
;MNKALLLCCSFLLWAAQLVAAPANVNFVSEHGVPFELVFDGRPLTRTISREVYIDRVQPGFHWAEFRIPAGRGFVKYRTRVFLDAGYESNYILIARRGFAPVLRKVSAVPIRYNRGPRRDDGHHGRYEDRDGRYDDRDDRRDEDRRPDYDSHLDQDDDRNGRYEDRSGYNRRSNSLMSSADVDDLIQAVDAKPFDSGKLSIAKDALSQADIRSEDLKRLLRRFDFESQRLELAKYASSHVADPKNFYQVYELFNFDSNIKELQQYSAQARQNDDYRPGYEDRSRSVMTPAEVDGLLRAATTKSFDKDKLAILQDGLARTSIRTDDLKRMLRAFSFEDQRLELAKYAYSHVIDPQNFPQVYALFNFNSNVEALRDYVNQQPRR
;
A
#
# COMPACT_ATOMS: atom_id res chain seq x y z
N MET A 1 35.40 -1.44 59.25
CA MET A 1 35.09 -0.61 58.05
C MET A 1 34.06 -1.33 57.18
N ASN A 2 32.89 -1.70 57.73
CA ASN A 2 32.00 -2.70 57.10
C ASN A 2 30.58 -2.17 56.82
N LYS A 3 30.41 -0.85 56.69
CA LYS A 3 29.12 -0.24 56.31
C LYS A 3 29.14 0.40 54.91
N ALA A 4 30.30 0.53 54.28
CA ALA A 4 30.43 1.13 52.95
C ALA A 4 30.21 0.12 51.81
N LEU A 5 30.45 -1.18 52.02
CA LEU A 5 30.34 -2.17 50.94
C LEU A 5 28.90 -2.60 50.63
N LEU A 6 27.99 -2.54 51.62
CA LEU A 6 26.58 -2.91 51.45
C LEU A 6 25.75 -1.82 50.74
N LEU A 7 26.25 -0.58 50.69
CA LEU A 7 25.59 0.54 50.03
C LEU A 7 25.94 0.63 48.53
N CYS A 8 27.08 0.07 48.10
CA CYS A 8 27.44 -0.01 46.69
C CYS A 8 26.71 -1.15 45.94
N CYS A 9 26.35 -2.24 46.63
CA CYS A 9 25.58 -3.32 46.02
C CYS A 9 24.09 -2.99 45.88
N SER A 10 23.54 -2.02 46.63
CA SER A 10 22.17 -1.55 46.43
C SER A 10 22.04 -0.50 45.31
N PHE A 11 23.10 0.26 45.03
CA PHE A 11 23.11 1.24 43.93
C PHE A 11 23.49 0.66 42.56
N LEU A 12 24.18 -0.48 42.51
CA LEU A 12 24.51 -1.16 41.24
C LEU A 12 23.37 -2.01 40.65
N LEU A 13 22.26 -2.20 41.37
CA LEU A 13 21.03 -2.79 40.83
C LEU A 13 20.06 -1.75 40.22
N TRP A 14 20.47 -0.48 40.19
CA TRP A 14 19.70 0.63 39.63
C TRP A 14 20.30 1.22 38.34
N ALA A 15 21.13 0.44 37.65
CA ALA A 15 21.83 0.87 36.44
C ALA A 15 21.75 -0.17 35.31
N ALA A 16 20.54 -0.65 35.01
CA ALA A 16 20.24 -1.31 33.74
C ALA A 16 18.73 -1.40 33.49
N GLN A 17 17.98 -0.30 33.64
CA GLN A 17 16.74 -0.20 32.86
C GLN A 17 17.15 0.11 31.43
N LEU A 18 17.49 -0.93 30.67
CA LEU A 18 17.32 -0.90 29.23
C LEU A 18 15.88 -0.45 29.02
N VAL A 19 15.69 0.79 28.55
CA VAL A 19 14.37 1.28 28.15
C VAL A 19 14.00 0.45 26.93
N ALA A 20 13.36 -0.69 27.15
CA ALA A 20 12.84 -1.54 26.10
C ALA A 20 11.88 -0.69 25.27
N ALA A 21 12.00 -0.76 23.94
CA ALA A 21 11.12 -0.02 23.06
C ALA A 21 9.67 -0.34 23.42
N PRO A 22 8.78 0.66 23.57
CA PRO A 22 7.40 0.41 23.94
C PRO A 22 6.73 -0.53 22.93
N ALA A 23 5.83 -1.37 23.43
CA ALA A 23 5.00 -2.23 22.60
C ALA A 23 3.60 -1.62 22.42
N ASN A 24 2.94 -1.95 21.32
CA ASN A 24 1.53 -1.63 21.09
C ASN A 24 0.75 -2.93 21.04
N VAL A 25 -0.55 -2.88 21.32
CA VAL A 25 -1.41 -4.05 21.21
C VAL A 25 -2.80 -3.67 20.72
N ASN A 26 -3.33 -4.50 19.83
CA ASN A 26 -4.71 -4.42 19.38
C ASN A 26 -5.46 -5.70 19.74
N PHE A 27 -6.63 -5.56 20.33
CA PHE A 27 -7.57 -6.64 20.60
C PHE A 27 -8.82 -6.46 19.77
N VAL A 28 -9.13 -7.42 18.90
CA VAL A 28 -10.32 -7.38 18.03
C VAL A 28 -11.18 -8.61 18.26
N SER A 29 -12.49 -8.47 18.23
CA SER A 29 -13.43 -9.60 18.28
C SER A 29 -13.70 -10.22 16.91
N GLU A 30 -13.77 -11.55 16.84
CA GLU A 30 -14.27 -12.26 15.67
C GLU A 30 -15.75 -11.90 15.44
N HIS A 31 -16.14 -11.60 14.20
CA HIS A 31 -17.53 -11.23 13.82
C HIS A 31 -18.12 -10.01 14.56
N GLY A 32 -17.28 -9.14 15.15
CA GLY A 32 -17.73 -7.91 15.79
C GLY A 32 -18.51 -8.12 17.09
N VAL A 33 -18.23 -9.20 17.82
CA VAL A 33 -18.79 -9.45 19.15
C VAL A 33 -18.30 -8.39 20.14
N PRO A 34 -19.18 -7.56 20.73
CA PRO A 34 -18.74 -6.55 21.69
C PRO A 34 -18.13 -7.18 22.95
N PHE A 35 -17.14 -6.52 23.55
CA PHE A 35 -16.53 -6.90 24.82
C PHE A 35 -16.08 -5.66 25.62
N GLU A 36 -15.96 -5.81 26.94
CA GLU A 36 -15.21 -4.88 27.79
C GLU A 36 -13.83 -5.47 28.06
N LEU A 37 -12.79 -4.63 28.08
CA LEU A 37 -11.41 -5.04 28.36
C LEU A 37 -10.91 -4.45 29.68
N VAL A 38 -10.44 -5.35 30.56
CA VAL A 38 -9.62 -5.02 31.71
C VAL A 38 -8.20 -5.50 31.43
N PHE A 39 -7.25 -4.58 31.37
CA PHE A 39 -5.84 -4.85 31.05
C PHE A 39 -4.97 -4.52 32.25
N ASP A 40 -4.21 -5.51 32.75
CA ASP A 40 -3.44 -5.43 34.00
C ASP A 40 -4.24 -4.88 35.19
N GLY A 41 -5.50 -5.30 35.30
CA GLY A 41 -6.42 -4.87 36.36
C GLY A 41 -7.02 -3.48 36.18
N ARG A 42 -6.70 -2.77 35.09
CA ARG A 42 -7.28 -1.46 34.75
C ARG A 42 -8.37 -1.61 33.70
N PRO A 43 -9.62 -1.19 33.95
CA PRO A 43 -10.65 -1.15 32.91
C PRO A 43 -10.27 -0.09 31.88
N LEU A 44 -10.02 -0.52 30.65
CA LEU A 44 -9.62 0.38 29.55
C LEU A 44 -10.82 0.87 28.74
N THR A 45 -11.89 0.07 28.69
CA THR A 45 -13.12 0.44 28.00
C THR A 45 -14.17 0.90 29.00
N ARG A 46 -14.70 2.12 28.84
CA ARG A 46 -15.87 2.63 29.60
C ARG A 46 -17.22 2.13 29.05
N THR A 47 -17.20 1.62 27.81
CA THR A 47 -18.35 1.07 27.07
C THR A 47 -17.93 -0.21 26.36
N ILE A 48 -18.87 -1.10 26.07
CA ILE A 48 -18.60 -2.29 25.23
C ILE A 48 -18.03 -1.87 23.87
N SER A 49 -16.91 -2.48 23.45
CA SER A 49 -16.21 -2.20 22.18
C SER A 49 -15.99 -3.49 21.39
N ARG A 50 -15.76 -3.37 20.08
CA ARG A 50 -15.41 -4.51 19.20
C ARG A 50 -13.92 -4.62 18.94
N GLU A 51 -13.20 -3.55 19.27
CA GLU A 51 -11.78 -3.36 19.08
C GLU A 51 -11.22 -2.47 20.20
N VAL A 52 -10.04 -2.80 20.72
CA VAL A 52 -9.34 -1.99 21.72
C VAL A 52 -7.86 -1.95 21.37
N TYR A 53 -7.41 -0.74 21.02
CA TYR A 53 -6.01 -0.44 20.76
C TYR A 53 -5.37 0.22 21.97
N ILE A 54 -4.14 -0.20 22.31
CA ILE A 54 -3.36 0.33 23.42
C ILE A 54 -1.95 0.64 22.92
N ASP A 55 -1.54 1.89 23.03
CA ASP A 55 -0.20 2.34 22.67
C ASP A 55 0.75 2.38 23.88
N ARG A 56 2.05 2.24 23.60
CA ARG A 56 3.12 2.47 24.59
C ARG A 56 3.00 1.64 25.87
N VAL A 57 2.65 0.36 25.72
CA VAL A 57 2.64 -0.63 26.79
C VAL A 57 4.08 -1.09 27.08
N GLN A 58 4.36 -1.42 28.34
CA GLN A 58 5.63 -2.09 28.67
C GLN A 58 5.72 -3.42 27.91
N PRO A 59 6.87 -3.80 27.35
CA PRO A 59 7.02 -5.13 26.76
C PRO A 59 7.00 -6.23 27.82
N GLY A 60 6.53 -7.42 27.44
CA GLY A 60 6.47 -8.57 28.34
C GLY A 60 5.06 -9.15 28.49
N PHE A 61 4.83 -9.81 29.63
CA PHE A 61 3.57 -10.51 29.89
C PHE A 61 2.55 -9.61 30.59
N HIS A 62 1.34 -9.55 30.04
CA HIS A 62 0.22 -8.79 30.58
C HIS A 62 -0.99 -9.67 30.79
N TRP A 63 -1.87 -9.26 31.70
CA TRP A 63 -3.17 -9.89 31.90
C TRP A 63 -4.24 -9.14 31.10
N ALA A 64 -5.00 -9.88 30.29
CA ALA A 64 -6.17 -9.37 29.60
C ALA A 64 -7.41 -10.13 30.08
N GLU A 65 -8.41 -9.41 30.60
CA GLU A 65 -9.73 -9.95 30.95
C GLU A 65 -10.80 -9.32 30.06
N PHE A 66 -11.49 -10.18 29.32
CA PHE A 66 -12.58 -9.85 28.41
C PHE A 66 -13.91 -10.17 29.07
N ARG A 67 -14.83 -9.20 29.06
CA ARG A 67 -16.21 -9.38 29.51
C ARG A 67 -17.13 -9.31 28.30
N ILE A 68 -17.63 -10.45 27.88
CA ILE A 68 -18.37 -10.64 26.62
C ILE A 68 -19.86 -10.73 26.95
N PRO A 69 -20.73 -9.85 26.43
CA PRO A 69 -22.17 -9.92 26.70
C PRO A 69 -22.78 -11.27 26.29
N ALA A 70 -23.56 -11.86 27.19
CA ALA A 70 -24.25 -13.12 26.97
C ALA A 70 -25.60 -13.16 27.71
N GLY A 71 -26.70 -13.11 26.95
CA GLY A 71 -28.06 -13.19 27.51
C GLY A 71 -28.35 -12.08 28.54
N ARG A 72 -28.38 -12.44 29.83
CA ARG A 72 -28.63 -11.52 30.96
C ARG A 72 -27.35 -11.07 31.71
N GLY A 73 -26.15 -11.35 31.18
CA GLY A 73 -24.90 -11.03 31.88
C GLY A 73 -23.69 -11.03 30.97
N PHE A 74 -22.53 -11.40 31.53
CA PHE A 74 -21.25 -11.45 30.81
C PHE A 74 -20.57 -12.81 30.99
N VAL A 75 -19.99 -13.32 29.92
CA VAL A 75 -18.95 -14.34 29.99
C VAL A 75 -17.63 -13.63 30.25
N LYS A 76 -16.96 -14.00 31.35
CA LYS A 76 -15.62 -13.49 31.68
C LYS A 76 -14.57 -14.46 31.15
N TYR A 77 -13.61 -13.94 30.42
CA TYR A 77 -12.49 -14.71 29.89
C TYR A 77 -11.18 -13.96 30.17
N ARG A 78 -10.31 -14.55 30.99
CA ARG A 78 -9.03 -13.97 31.38
C ARG A 78 -7.86 -14.81 30.85
N THR A 79 -6.88 -14.16 30.24
CA THR A 79 -5.70 -14.83 29.67
C THR A 79 -4.45 -13.95 29.78
N ARG A 80 -3.27 -14.58 29.61
CA ARG A 80 -1.99 -13.87 29.50
C ARG A 80 -1.68 -13.60 28.05
N VAL A 81 -1.16 -12.40 27.78
CA VAL A 81 -0.67 -11.98 26.47
C VAL A 81 0.80 -11.59 26.58
N PHE A 82 1.54 -11.71 25.48
CA PHE A 82 2.95 -11.37 25.42
C PHE A 82 3.18 -10.31 24.33
N LEU A 83 3.74 -9.18 24.74
CA LEU A 83 3.99 -8.03 23.88
C LEU A 83 5.49 -7.91 23.61
N ASP A 84 5.87 -8.01 22.34
CA ASP A 84 7.27 -7.88 21.91
C ASP A 84 7.71 -6.41 21.92
N ALA A 85 8.92 -6.16 22.42
CA ALA A 85 9.46 -4.80 22.53
C ALA A 85 9.61 -4.15 21.15
N GLY A 86 9.01 -2.97 20.95
CA GLY A 86 9.02 -2.27 19.67
C GLY A 86 8.14 -2.92 18.61
N TYR A 87 7.16 -3.75 18.99
CA TYR A 87 6.17 -4.31 18.07
C TYR A 87 4.75 -3.96 18.48
N GLU A 88 3.87 -3.90 17.49
CA GLU A 88 2.43 -3.92 17.64
C GLU A 88 1.92 -5.35 17.51
N SER A 89 1.41 -5.91 18.61
CA SER A 89 0.83 -7.26 18.64
C SER A 89 -0.67 -7.21 18.41
N ASN A 90 -1.15 -7.95 17.41
CA ASN A 90 -2.59 -8.04 17.12
C ASN A 90 -3.14 -9.36 17.65
N TYR A 91 -4.21 -9.29 18.43
CA TYR A 91 -4.91 -10.42 19.02
C TYR A 91 -6.37 -10.44 18.58
N ILE A 92 -6.86 -11.62 18.22
CA ILE A 92 -8.27 -11.85 17.91
C ILE A 92 -8.91 -12.66 19.04
N LEU A 93 -9.99 -12.12 19.60
CA LEU A 93 -10.90 -12.77 20.52
C LEU A 93 -11.98 -13.54 19.73
N ILE A 94 -11.92 -14.86 19.80
CA ILE A 94 -12.89 -15.77 19.20
C ILE A 94 -13.93 -16.11 20.27
N ALA A 95 -15.15 -15.61 20.12
CA ALA A 95 -16.23 -15.78 21.08
C ALA A 95 -17.49 -16.35 20.39
N ARG A 96 -17.58 -17.68 20.31
CA ARG A 96 -18.67 -18.39 19.63
C ARG A 96 -19.68 -18.93 20.63
N ARG A 97 -20.97 -18.84 20.30
CA ARG A 97 -22.05 -19.35 21.15
C ARG A 97 -21.86 -20.85 21.40
N GLY A 98 -21.83 -21.26 22.67
CA GLY A 98 -21.65 -22.66 23.07
C GLY A 98 -20.20 -23.14 23.19
N PHE A 99 -19.21 -22.29 22.87
CA PHE A 99 -17.78 -22.60 23.00
C PHE A 99 -17.10 -21.65 23.99
N ALA A 100 -16.03 -22.13 24.63
CA ALA A 100 -15.19 -21.28 25.47
C ALA A 100 -14.49 -20.21 24.60
N PRO A 101 -14.45 -18.93 25.03
CA PRO A 101 -13.71 -17.91 24.31
C PRO A 101 -12.21 -18.22 24.24
N VAL A 102 -11.58 -17.89 23.11
CA VAL A 102 -10.14 -18.08 22.90
C VAL A 102 -9.52 -16.80 22.35
N LEU A 103 -8.35 -16.45 22.85
CA LEU A 103 -7.53 -15.38 22.28
C LEU A 103 -6.41 -15.96 21.42
N ARG A 104 -6.26 -15.44 20.19
CA ARG A 104 -5.18 -15.84 19.28
C ARG A 104 -4.35 -14.63 18.88
N LYS A 105 -3.03 -14.68 19.05
CA LYS A 105 -2.11 -13.71 18.44
C LYS A 105 -2.07 -13.97 16.93
N VAL A 106 -2.34 -12.96 16.13
CA VAL A 106 -2.41 -13.09 14.66
C VAL A 106 -1.26 -12.42 13.94
N SER A 107 -0.67 -11.37 14.52
CA SER A 107 0.54 -10.74 13.98
C SER A 107 1.31 -9.98 15.06
N ALA A 108 2.59 -9.72 14.79
CA ALA A 108 3.41 -8.76 15.49
C ALA A 108 4.17 -7.92 14.45
N VAL A 109 3.90 -6.61 14.38
CA VAL A 109 4.47 -5.72 13.36
C VAL A 109 5.46 -4.75 14.02
N PRO A 110 6.69 -4.58 13.51
CA PRO A 110 7.64 -3.62 14.08
C PRO A 110 7.09 -2.19 14.08
N ILE A 111 7.14 -1.52 15.23
CA ILE A 111 6.78 -0.11 15.39
C ILE A 111 7.98 0.71 14.89
N ARG A 112 7.80 1.37 13.74
CA ARG A 112 8.79 2.34 13.24
C ARG A 112 8.66 3.64 14.02
N TYR A 113 9.45 3.80 15.08
CA TYR A 113 9.69 5.11 15.67
C TYR A 113 10.52 5.93 14.67
N ASN A 114 9.88 6.86 13.98
CA ASN A 114 10.53 7.75 13.03
C ASN A 114 11.62 8.56 13.76
N ARG A 115 12.86 8.08 13.72
CA ARG A 115 14.04 8.82 14.14
C ARG A 115 14.40 9.72 12.96
N GLY A 116 14.27 11.03 13.14
CA GLY A 116 14.44 12.04 12.09
C GLY A 116 15.75 11.91 11.29
N PRO A 117 15.80 12.55 10.11
CA PRO A 117 16.86 12.34 9.12
C PRO A 117 18.23 12.72 9.69
N ARG A 118 19.16 11.75 9.66
CA ARG A 118 20.58 11.99 9.89
C ARG A 118 21.15 12.64 8.63
N ARG A 119 21.87 13.75 8.82
CA ARG A 119 22.68 14.40 7.80
C ARG A 119 23.83 13.45 7.46
N ASP A 120 23.96 13.13 6.18
CA ASP A 120 25.03 12.31 5.63
C ASP A 120 26.18 13.26 5.26
N ASP A 121 27.29 13.18 5.99
CA ASP A 121 28.51 13.91 5.70
C ASP A 121 29.25 13.18 4.58
N GLY A 122 29.37 13.84 3.42
CA GLY A 122 29.98 13.29 2.22
C GLY A 122 31.48 13.02 2.39
N HIS A 123 31.91 11.84 1.96
CA HIS A 123 33.31 11.58 1.61
C HIS A 123 33.41 11.02 0.19
N HIS A 124 33.90 11.88 -0.71
CA HIS A 124 34.33 11.52 -2.06
C HIS A 124 35.65 10.74 -2.00
N GLY A 125 35.63 9.49 -2.47
CA GLY A 125 36.82 8.68 -2.75
C GLY A 125 37.19 8.76 -4.22
N ARG A 126 38.28 9.48 -4.50
CA ARG A 126 39.01 9.60 -5.77
C ARG A 126 39.74 8.28 -6.06
N TYR A 127 39.60 7.71 -7.26
CA TYR A 127 40.56 6.74 -7.79
C TYR A 127 41.20 7.27 -9.06
N GLU A 128 42.52 7.23 -9.02
CA GLU A 128 43.49 7.70 -10.00
C GLU A 128 43.58 6.75 -11.21
N ASP A 129 43.71 7.38 -12.37
CA ASP A 129 44.61 7.08 -13.49
C ASP A 129 45.15 5.66 -13.64
N ARG A 130 44.81 5.02 -14.78
CA ARG A 130 45.74 4.08 -15.43
C ARG A 130 45.59 4.12 -16.95
N ASP A 131 46.71 4.49 -17.56
CA ASP A 131 46.99 4.58 -18.99
C ASP A 131 46.72 3.29 -19.78
N GLY A 132 46.33 3.48 -21.04
CA GLY A 132 46.21 2.42 -22.03
C GLY A 132 46.14 2.96 -23.46
N ARG A 133 47.29 3.44 -23.97
CA ARG A 133 47.56 3.71 -25.40
C ARG A 133 47.39 2.43 -26.22
N TYR A 134 46.66 2.51 -27.34
CA TYR A 134 47.05 1.82 -28.59
C TYR A 134 46.76 2.72 -29.79
N ASP A 135 47.66 2.61 -30.74
CA ASP A 135 47.94 3.51 -31.85
C ASP A 135 46.83 3.59 -32.91
N ASP A 136 46.57 4.81 -33.36
CA ASP A 136 45.98 5.11 -34.66
C ASP A 136 47.02 4.82 -35.77
N ARG A 137 46.63 4.01 -36.75
CA ARG A 137 47.21 4.08 -38.10
C ARG A 137 46.13 3.96 -39.16
N ASP A 138 46.06 5.01 -39.95
CA ASP A 138 45.38 5.17 -41.23
C ASP A 138 45.67 4.02 -42.20
N ASP A 139 44.70 3.62 -43.02
CA ASP A 139 44.67 4.05 -44.43
C ASP A 139 43.54 3.38 -45.26
N ARG A 140 42.88 4.24 -46.05
CA ARG A 140 42.34 4.01 -47.42
C ARG A 140 40.90 3.49 -47.63
N ARG A 141 40.11 4.46 -48.10
CA ARG A 141 39.04 4.38 -49.12
C ARG A 141 39.30 3.32 -50.19
N ASP A 142 38.24 2.61 -50.58
CA ASP A 142 37.74 2.63 -51.96
C ASP A 142 36.25 2.25 -51.98
N GLU A 143 35.46 3.10 -52.64
CA GLU A 143 34.06 2.88 -53.02
C GLU A 143 33.98 2.01 -54.29
N ASP A 144 32.76 1.54 -54.59
CA ASP A 144 32.26 1.01 -55.87
C ASP A 144 32.34 -0.52 -56.14
N ARG A 145 31.23 -1.23 -55.85
CA ARG A 145 30.37 -1.87 -56.87
C ARG A 145 29.24 -2.70 -56.26
N ARG A 146 28.01 -2.38 -56.64
CA ARG A 146 26.83 -3.29 -56.65
C ARG A 146 26.85 -4.13 -57.95
N PRO A 147 25.84 -4.99 -58.20
CA PRO A 147 25.39 -6.17 -57.44
C PRO A 147 25.25 -7.40 -58.38
N ASP A 148 25.32 -8.64 -57.87
CA ASP A 148 24.85 -9.79 -58.64
C ASP A 148 23.73 -10.54 -57.91
N TYR A 149 22.59 -10.57 -58.59
CA TYR A 149 21.47 -11.48 -58.38
C TYR A 149 21.93 -12.88 -58.79
N ASP A 150 21.68 -13.89 -57.95
CA ASP A 150 21.22 -15.16 -58.51
C ASP A 150 20.25 -15.87 -57.56
N SER A 151 19.20 -16.37 -58.18
CA SER A 151 18.01 -16.95 -57.59
C SER A 151 18.09 -18.47 -57.77
N HIS A 152 17.95 -19.23 -56.69
CA HIS A 152 17.43 -20.59 -56.80
C HIS A 152 16.44 -20.92 -55.68
N LEU A 153 15.38 -21.56 -56.16
CA LEU A 153 14.06 -21.86 -55.61
C LEU A 153 14.00 -22.83 -54.41
N ASP A 154 12.91 -22.64 -53.67
CA ASP A 154 12.01 -23.59 -52.99
C ASP A 154 12.54 -24.54 -51.90
N GLN A 155 12.17 -24.23 -50.65
CA GLN A 155 11.45 -25.20 -49.81
C GLN A 155 10.66 -24.50 -48.70
N ASP A 156 9.33 -24.56 -48.81
CA ASP A 156 8.41 -24.30 -47.70
C ASP A 156 8.62 -25.35 -46.60
N ASP A 157 8.71 -24.91 -45.33
CA ASP A 157 7.95 -25.46 -44.20
C ASP A 157 8.37 -24.81 -42.87
N ASP A 158 7.42 -24.09 -42.27
CA ASP A 158 7.14 -23.98 -40.83
C ASP A 158 8.31 -24.04 -39.82
N ARG A 159 8.60 -22.88 -39.18
CA ARG A 159 8.59 -22.73 -37.70
C ARG A 159 9.04 -21.34 -37.21
N ASN A 160 8.07 -20.63 -36.64
CA ASN A 160 8.16 -19.60 -35.60
C ASN A 160 9.57 -19.19 -35.10
N GLY A 161 10.10 -18.10 -35.67
CA GLY A 161 11.26 -17.37 -35.17
C GLY A 161 10.90 -16.40 -34.05
N ARG A 162 11.12 -16.85 -32.82
CA ARG A 162 11.13 -16.07 -31.58
C ARG A 162 12.24 -15.02 -31.66
N TYR A 163 11.87 -13.73 -31.80
CA TYR A 163 12.81 -12.63 -31.56
C TYR A 163 13.12 -12.55 -30.06
N GLU A 164 14.26 -13.10 -29.67
CA GLU A 164 14.89 -12.81 -28.38
C GLU A 164 15.57 -11.44 -28.48
N ASP A 165 14.88 -10.40 -28.01
CA ASP A 165 15.52 -9.13 -27.71
C ASP A 165 16.18 -9.23 -26.33
N ARG A 166 17.51 -9.21 -26.35
CA ARG A 166 18.39 -9.41 -25.21
C ARG A 166 18.83 -8.04 -24.73
N SER A 167 18.01 -7.38 -23.90
CA SER A 167 18.38 -6.14 -23.23
C SER A 167 18.08 -6.23 -21.74
N GLY A 168 19.15 -6.25 -20.95
CA GLY A 168 19.12 -6.54 -19.53
C GLY A 168 18.60 -5.39 -18.69
N TYR A 169 17.57 -5.68 -17.89
CA TYR A 169 17.51 -5.27 -16.49
C TYR A 169 16.81 -6.39 -15.71
N ASN A 170 17.54 -6.96 -14.76
CA ASN A 170 17.15 -8.05 -13.88
C ASN A 170 16.16 -7.56 -12.81
N ARG A 171 14.97 -7.11 -13.23
CA ARG A 171 13.77 -7.36 -12.43
C ARG A 171 13.45 -8.83 -12.67
N ARG A 172 13.19 -9.59 -11.61
CA ARG A 172 12.49 -10.87 -11.78
C ARG A 172 11.21 -10.51 -12.52
N SER A 173 11.18 -10.70 -13.84
CA SER A 173 9.99 -10.46 -14.63
C SER A 173 9.09 -11.63 -14.31
N ASN A 174 8.44 -11.53 -13.15
CA ASN A 174 7.37 -12.42 -12.77
C ASN A 174 6.38 -12.40 -13.94
N SER A 175 6.09 -13.58 -14.48
CA SER A 175 5.15 -13.66 -15.59
C SER A 175 3.81 -13.11 -15.12
N LEU A 176 3.11 -12.37 -15.97
CA LEU A 176 1.74 -12.00 -15.68
C LEU A 176 0.90 -13.29 -15.60
N MET A 177 0.19 -13.46 -14.50
CA MET A 177 -0.70 -14.60 -14.27
C MET A 177 -1.79 -14.62 -15.35
N SER A 178 -2.01 -15.77 -15.99
CA SER A 178 -3.11 -15.91 -16.96
C SER A 178 -4.46 -15.98 -16.23
N SER A 179 -5.57 -15.76 -16.94
CA SER A 179 -6.90 -15.88 -16.34
C SER A 179 -7.17 -17.28 -15.79
N ALA A 180 -6.67 -18.32 -16.46
CA ALA A 180 -6.79 -19.70 -16.00
C ALA A 180 -5.98 -19.93 -14.71
N ASP A 181 -4.75 -19.42 -14.64
CA ASP A 181 -3.93 -19.53 -13.43
C ASP A 181 -4.54 -18.77 -12.24
N VAL A 182 -5.20 -17.62 -12.50
CA VAL A 182 -5.94 -16.89 -11.46
C VAL A 182 -7.12 -17.71 -10.96
N ASP A 183 -7.85 -18.39 -11.85
CA ASP A 183 -9.00 -19.22 -11.48
C ASP A 183 -8.56 -20.43 -10.64
N ASP A 184 -7.48 -21.09 -11.04
CA ASP A 184 -6.86 -22.18 -10.28
C ASP A 184 -6.38 -21.71 -8.90
N LEU A 185 -5.77 -20.53 -8.83
CA LEU A 185 -5.37 -19.90 -7.57
C LEU A 185 -6.57 -19.63 -6.66
N ILE A 186 -7.66 -19.07 -7.21
CA ILE A 186 -8.90 -18.82 -6.46
C ILE A 186 -9.47 -20.13 -5.92
N GLN A 187 -9.50 -21.19 -6.72
CA GLN A 187 -9.96 -22.51 -6.29
C GLN A 187 -9.09 -23.08 -5.15
N ALA A 188 -7.77 -22.94 -5.25
CA ALA A 188 -6.84 -23.39 -4.21
C ALA A 188 -7.01 -22.60 -2.90
N VAL A 189 -7.27 -21.30 -3.00
CA VAL A 189 -7.60 -20.43 -1.87
C VAL A 189 -8.93 -20.83 -1.23
N ASP A 190 -9.96 -21.09 -2.03
CA ASP A 190 -11.29 -21.48 -1.53
C ASP A 190 -11.30 -22.83 -0.81
N ALA A 191 -10.40 -23.73 -1.19
CA ALA A 191 -10.21 -25.00 -0.51
C ALA A 191 -9.68 -24.84 0.94
N LYS A 192 -9.20 -23.65 1.33
CA LYS A 192 -8.71 -23.41 2.70
C LYS A 192 -9.83 -22.91 3.62
N PRO A 193 -10.03 -23.57 4.78
CA PRO A 193 -11.09 -23.19 5.73
C PRO A 193 -10.77 -21.92 6.54
N PHE A 194 -9.52 -21.43 6.50
CA PHE A 194 -9.07 -20.27 7.27
C PHE A 194 -8.26 -19.31 6.42
N ASP A 195 -8.49 -18.01 6.60
CA ASP A 195 -7.80 -16.94 5.88
C ASP A 195 -6.28 -16.98 6.00
N SER A 196 -5.71 -17.46 7.11
CA SER A 196 -4.25 -17.59 7.22
C SER A 196 -3.68 -18.58 6.20
N GLY A 197 -4.42 -19.66 5.90
CA GLY A 197 -4.05 -20.61 4.87
C GLY A 197 -4.25 -20.03 3.47
N LYS A 198 -5.34 -19.30 3.25
CA LYS A 198 -5.60 -18.54 2.02
C LYS A 198 -4.47 -17.55 1.73
N LEU A 199 -4.04 -16.82 2.75
CA LEU A 199 -2.99 -15.81 2.68
C LEU A 199 -1.64 -16.39 2.27
N SER A 200 -1.26 -17.53 2.85
CA SER A 200 0.00 -18.22 2.48
C SER A 200 0.00 -18.57 1.00
N ILE A 201 -1.06 -19.24 0.51
CA ILE A 201 -1.18 -19.63 -0.91
C ILE A 201 -1.13 -18.40 -1.82
N ALA A 202 -1.89 -17.36 -1.48
CA ALA A 202 -1.91 -16.14 -2.28
C ALA A 202 -0.54 -15.47 -2.36
N LYS A 203 0.18 -15.35 -1.24
CA LYS A 203 1.54 -14.78 -1.22
C LYS A 203 2.53 -15.64 -2.01
N ASP A 204 2.45 -16.96 -1.87
CA ASP A 204 3.31 -17.89 -2.59
C ASP A 204 3.13 -17.73 -4.11
N ALA A 205 1.89 -17.65 -4.59
CA ALA A 205 1.60 -17.43 -6.01
C ALA A 205 2.10 -16.05 -6.51
N LEU A 206 1.82 -14.98 -5.77
CA LEU A 206 2.25 -13.62 -6.12
C LEU A 206 3.77 -13.43 -6.05
N SER A 207 4.47 -14.25 -5.28
CA SER A 207 5.94 -14.22 -5.27
C SER A 207 6.56 -14.65 -6.61
N GLN A 208 5.81 -15.39 -7.43
CA GLN A 208 6.27 -15.99 -8.70
C GLN A 208 5.66 -15.32 -9.94
N ALA A 209 4.53 -14.64 -9.79
CA ALA A 209 3.77 -14.06 -10.89
C ALA A 209 3.21 -12.68 -10.51
N ASP A 210 3.09 -11.80 -11.50
CA ASP A 210 2.39 -10.53 -11.34
C ASP A 210 0.89 -10.73 -11.60
N ILE A 211 0.04 -9.90 -11.01
CA ILE A 211 -1.42 -9.98 -11.10
C ILE A 211 -2.01 -8.65 -11.57
N ARG A 212 -3.14 -8.67 -12.28
CA ARG A 212 -3.90 -7.45 -12.59
C ARG A 212 -4.71 -7.01 -11.38
N SER A 213 -4.96 -5.71 -11.25
CA SER A 213 -5.74 -5.13 -10.16
C SER A 213 -7.14 -5.73 -10.03
N GLU A 214 -7.80 -6.01 -11.17
CA GLU A 214 -9.12 -6.66 -11.19
C GLU A 214 -9.03 -8.13 -10.69
N ASP A 215 -8.00 -8.88 -11.07
CA ASP A 215 -7.80 -10.25 -10.60
C ASP A 215 -7.39 -10.30 -9.13
N LEU A 216 -6.57 -9.36 -8.68
CA LEU A 216 -6.25 -9.18 -7.26
C LEU A 216 -7.53 -8.88 -6.46
N LYS A 217 -8.43 -8.05 -6.99
CA LYS A 217 -9.73 -7.78 -6.37
C LYS A 217 -10.58 -9.05 -6.27
N ARG A 218 -10.59 -9.90 -7.30
CA ARG A 218 -11.28 -11.21 -7.27
C ARG A 218 -10.70 -12.11 -6.17
N LEU A 219 -9.37 -12.17 -6.06
CA LEU A 219 -8.67 -12.95 -5.04
C LEU A 219 -8.95 -12.43 -3.62
N LEU A 220 -8.88 -11.11 -3.40
CA LEU A 220 -9.14 -10.47 -2.11
C LEU A 220 -10.58 -10.72 -1.62
N ARG A 221 -11.56 -10.85 -2.51
CA ARG A 221 -12.95 -11.18 -2.14
C ARG A 221 -13.11 -12.56 -1.51
N ARG A 222 -12.13 -13.45 -1.62
CA ARG A 222 -12.19 -14.80 -1.04
C ARG A 222 -11.87 -14.85 0.45
N PHE A 223 -11.44 -13.72 1.03
CA PHE A 223 -11.09 -13.59 2.44
C PHE A 223 -12.27 -13.09 3.26
N ASP A 224 -12.46 -13.71 4.43
CA ASP A 224 -13.54 -13.40 5.35
C ASP A 224 -13.21 -12.17 6.21
N PHE A 225 -11.93 -12.02 6.58
CA PHE A 225 -11.44 -10.96 7.46
C PHE A 225 -10.78 -9.83 6.68
N GLU A 226 -11.20 -8.60 6.96
CA GLU A 226 -10.65 -7.40 6.33
C GLU A 226 -9.17 -7.16 6.64
N SER A 227 -8.70 -7.56 7.82
CA SER A 227 -7.27 -7.49 8.18
C SER A 227 -6.40 -8.36 7.26
N GLN A 228 -6.90 -9.53 6.85
CA GLN A 228 -6.19 -10.44 5.95
C GLN A 228 -6.24 -9.93 4.50
N ARG A 229 -7.36 -9.32 4.09
CA ARG A 229 -7.45 -8.57 2.83
C ARG A 229 -6.44 -7.42 2.78
N LEU A 230 -6.31 -6.66 3.87
CA LEU A 230 -5.36 -5.56 3.96
C LEU A 230 -3.92 -6.05 3.82
N GLU A 231 -3.59 -7.12 4.55
CA GLU A 231 -2.24 -7.69 4.52
C GLU A 231 -1.87 -8.21 3.12
N LEU A 232 -2.77 -8.92 2.45
CA LEU A 232 -2.55 -9.39 1.08
C LEU A 232 -2.48 -8.21 0.10
N ALA A 233 -3.34 -7.21 0.23
CA ALA A 233 -3.33 -6.04 -0.65
C ALA A 233 -2.02 -5.25 -0.56
N LYS A 234 -1.49 -5.07 0.66
CA LYS A 234 -0.16 -4.45 0.86
C LYS A 234 0.92 -5.27 0.18
N TYR A 235 0.95 -6.58 0.41
CA TYR A 235 1.92 -7.48 -0.22
C TYR A 235 1.83 -7.41 -1.74
N ALA A 236 0.62 -7.49 -2.29
CA ALA A 236 0.37 -7.50 -3.72
C ALA A 236 0.67 -6.15 -4.41
N SER A 237 0.77 -5.03 -3.67
CA SER A 237 0.99 -3.70 -4.27
C SER A 237 2.25 -3.59 -5.14
N SER A 238 3.30 -4.39 -4.86
CA SER A 238 4.52 -4.48 -5.67
C SER A 238 4.45 -5.55 -6.78
N HIS A 239 3.39 -6.35 -6.82
CA HIS A 239 3.16 -7.46 -7.76
C HIS A 239 1.99 -7.16 -8.72
N VAL A 240 1.53 -5.91 -8.76
CA VAL A 240 0.43 -5.49 -9.62
C VAL A 240 0.99 -5.02 -10.96
N ALA A 241 0.54 -5.64 -12.04
CA ALA A 241 0.98 -5.33 -13.40
C ALA A 241 0.40 -4.01 -13.95
N ASP A 242 -0.71 -3.53 -13.37
CA ASP A 242 -1.36 -2.26 -13.73
C ASP A 242 -1.53 -1.33 -12.51
N PRO A 243 -0.44 -0.78 -11.93
CA PRO A 243 -0.49 -0.02 -10.66
C PRO A 243 -1.44 1.18 -10.66
N LYS A 244 -1.75 1.74 -11.83
CA LYS A 244 -2.72 2.82 -12.01
C LYS A 244 -4.16 2.41 -11.66
N ASN A 245 -4.47 1.12 -11.73
CA ASN A 245 -5.79 0.54 -11.43
C ASN A 245 -5.90 -0.03 -10.02
N PHE A 246 -4.83 0.07 -9.21
CA PHE A 246 -4.78 -0.52 -7.88
C PHE A 246 -5.90 0.01 -6.96
N TYR A 247 -6.40 1.22 -7.19
CA TYR A 247 -7.53 1.81 -6.46
C TYR A 247 -8.79 0.92 -6.42
N GLN A 248 -8.95 0.01 -7.38
CA GLN A 248 -10.09 -0.90 -7.47
C GLN A 248 -10.23 -1.81 -6.24
N VAL A 249 -9.13 -2.07 -5.52
CA VAL A 249 -9.15 -2.90 -4.31
C VAL A 249 -9.76 -2.18 -3.10
N TYR A 250 -9.81 -0.84 -3.10
CA TYR A 250 -10.36 -0.05 -1.99
C TYR A 250 -11.84 -0.32 -1.74
N GLU A 251 -12.58 -0.74 -2.77
CA GLU A 251 -13.99 -1.15 -2.68
C GLU A 251 -14.22 -2.34 -1.74
N LEU A 252 -13.18 -3.11 -1.44
CA LEU A 252 -13.30 -4.32 -0.62
C LEU A 252 -13.20 -4.02 0.88
N PHE A 253 -12.81 -2.80 1.25
CA PHE A 253 -12.60 -2.41 2.64
C PHE A 253 -13.82 -1.66 3.18
N ASN A 254 -14.34 -2.09 4.32
CA ASN A 254 -15.41 -1.41 5.03
C ASN A 254 -14.87 -0.31 5.94
N PHE A 255 -13.66 -0.48 6.48
CA PHE A 255 -13.06 0.48 7.40
C PHE A 255 -12.14 1.46 6.67
N ASP A 256 -12.39 2.74 6.85
CA ASP A 256 -11.61 3.81 6.21
C ASP A 256 -10.14 3.85 6.70
N SER A 257 -9.88 3.36 7.91
CA SER A 257 -8.51 3.18 8.44
C SER A 257 -7.69 2.25 7.55
N ASN A 258 -8.27 1.15 7.08
CA ASN A 258 -7.58 0.17 6.23
C ASN A 258 -7.24 0.76 4.86
N ILE A 259 -8.13 1.57 4.30
CA ILE A 259 -7.88 2.27 3.03
C ILE A 259 -6.73 3.25 3.18
N LYS A 260 -6.77 4.09 4.23
CA LYS A 260 -5.72 5.06 4.52
C LYS A 260 -4.37 4.37 4.74
N GLU A 261 -4.37 3.26 5.45
CA GLU A 261 -3.16 2.48 5.71
C GLU A 261 -2.60 1.86 4.41
N LEU A 262 -3.45 1.33 3.53
CA LEU A 262 -3.04 0.79 2.24
C LEU A 262 -2.54 1.90 1.28
N GLN A 263 -3.19 3.06 1.29
CA GLN A 263 -2.75 4.24 0.53
C GLN A 263 -1.38 4.73 1.00
N GLN A 264 -1.18 4.85 2.32
CA GLN A 264 0.11 5.25 2.88
C GLN A 264 1.21 4.24 2.53
N TYR A 265 0.90 2.95 2.63
CA TYR A 265 1.84 1.88 2.28
C TYR A 265 2.22 1.94 0.79
N SER A 266 1.22 2.00 -0.10
CA SER A 266 1.46 2.04 -1.54
C SER A 266 2.19 3.31 -1.96
N ALA A 267 1.86 4.48 -1.39
CA ALA A 267 2.54 5.75 -1.63
C ALA A 267 4.01 5.74 -1.17
N GLN A 268 4.31 5.16 0.00
CA GLN A 268 5.67 4.98 0.49
C GLN A 268 6.48 4.04 -0.41
N ALA A 269 5.86 2.99 -0.93
CA ALA A 269 6.50 2.12 -1.92
C ALA A 269 6.87 2.90 -3.19
N ARG A 270 6.04 3.86 -3.66
CA ARG A 270 6.34 4.72 -4.83
C ARG A 270 7.56 5.60 -4.60
N GLN A 271 7.65 6.24 -3.43
CA GLN A 271 8.74 7.18 -3.13
C GLN A 271 10.13 6.52 -3.17
N ASN A 272 10.20 5.20 -2.93
CA ASN A 272 11.46 4.46 -3.00
C ASN A 272 11.87 4.11 -4.44
N ASP A 273 10.95 4.14 -5.41
CA ASP A 273 11.24 3.90 -6.84
C ASP A 273 11.60 5.20 -7.60
N ASP A 274 11.23 6.37 -7.06
CA ASP A 274 11.26 7.66 -7.77
C ASP A 274 12.50 8.54 -7.54
N TYR A 275 13.57 8.06 -6.88
CA TYR A 275 14.81 8.85 -6.84
C TYR A 275 15.64 8.68 -8.11
N ARG A 276 15.20 9.35 -9.20
CA ARG A 276 16.07 9.73 -10.32
C ARG A 276 15.77 11.18 -10.74
N PRO A 277 16.52 12.17 -10.24
CA PRO A 277 16.28 13.56 -10.57
C PRO A 277 16.58 13.78 -12.07
N GLY A 278 15.60 14.35 -12.81
CA GLY A 278 15.81 14.84 -14.17
C GLY A 278 15.00 14.17 -15.29
N TYR A 279 14.14 13.18 -14.99
CA TYR A 279 13.20 12.65 -15.98
C TYR A 279 11.79 13.11 -15.63
N GLU A 280 11.23 14.03 -16.43
CA GLU A 280 9.80 14.27 -16.47
C GLU A 280 9.11 12.94 -16.83
N ASP A 281 8.27 12.44 -15.92
CA ASP A 281 7.41 11.28 -16.13
C ASP A 281 6.36 11.60 -17.22
N ARG A 282 6.81 11.58 -18.47
CA ARG A 282 6.03 11.90 -19.68
C ARG A 282 5.13 10.74 -20.12
N SER A 283 4.91 9.73 -19.28
CA SER A 283 4.09 8.56 -19.66
C SER A 283 2.87 8.34 -18.75
N ARG A 284 2.29 9.42 -18.20
CA ARG A 284 0.95 9.34 -17.61
C ARG A 284 -0.06 9.02 -18.71
N SER A 285 -0.56 7.79 -18.68
CA SER A 285 -1.62 7.35 -19.58
C SER A 285 -2.89 8.15 -19.28
N VAL A 286 -3.55 8.65 -20.33
CA VAL A 286 -4.85 9.32 -20.19
C VAL A 286 -5.88 8.28 -19.78
N MET A 287 -6.64 8.55 -18.72
CA MET A 287 -7.71 7.66 -18.29
C MET A 287 -8.71 7.44 -19.42
N THR A 288 -9.03 6.17 -19.65
CA THR A 288 -10.15 5.77 -20.52
C THR A 288 -11.48 6.02 -19.80
N PRO A 289 -12.60 6.14 -20.54
CA PRO A 289 -13.92 6.27 -19.92
C PRO A 289 -14.25 5.16 -18.91
N ALA A 290 -13.84 3.92 -19.21
CA ALA A 290 -14.04 2.78 -18.32
C ALA A 290 -13.21 2.88 -17.03
N GLU A 291 -11.97 3.39 -17.09
CA GLU A 291 -11.15 3.65 -15.90
C GLU A 291 -11.76 4.75 -15.04
N VAL A 292 -12.27 5.82 -15.66
CA VAL A 292 -13.00 6.90 -14.96
C VAL A 292 -14.24 6.34 -14.26
N ASP A 293 -15.04 5.51 -14.94
CA ASP A 293 -16.23 4.87 -14.36
C ASP A 293 -15.89 3.97 -13.18
N GLY A 294 -14.84 3.16 -13.32
CA GLY A 294 -14.35 2.30 -12.25
C GLY A 294 -13.88 3.11 -11.05
N LEU A 295 -13.14 4.21 -11.28
CA LEU A 295 -12.63 5.07 -10.21
C LEU A 295 -13.76 5.82 -9.49
N LEU A 296 -14.74 6.33 -10.24
CA LEU A 296 -15.96 6.94 -9.68
C LEU A 296 -16.76 5.95 -8.85
N ARG A 297 -16.93 4.71 -9.33
CA ARG A 297 -17.60 3.65 -8.58
C ARG A 297 -16.87 3.37 -7.27
N ALA A 298 -15.55 3.20 -7.32
CA ALA A 298 -14.73 2.97 -6.15
C ALA A 298 -14.88 4.08 -5.11
N ALA A 299 -14.81 5.34 -5.53
CA ALA A 299 -14.99 6.49 -4.66
C ALA A 299 -16.41 6.54 -4.06
N THR A 300 -17.45 6.37 -4.88
CA THR A 300 -18.85 6.49 -4.44
C THR A 300 -19.35 5.35 -3.57
N THR A 301 -18.59 4.26 -3.41
CA THR A 301 -18.83 3.30 -2.31
C THR A 301 -18.66 3.92 -0.92
N LYS A 302 -18.04 5.10 -0.82
CA LYS A 302 -17.78 5.81 0.43
C LYS A 302 -18.80 6.89 0.69
N SER A 303 -19.30 6.91 1.93
CA SER A 303 -20.29 7.88 2.39
C SER A 303 -19.71 9.26 2.65
N PHE A 304 -18.44 9.36 3.05
CA PHE A 304 -17.79 10.62 3.38
C PHE A 304 -16.91 11.13 2.24
N ASP A 305 -17.04 12.42 1.93
CA ASP A 305 -16.32 13.07 0.84
C ASP A 305 -14.79 13.04 1.00
N LYS A 306 -14.29 13.09 2.23
CA LYS A 306 -12.84 12.97 2.49
C LYS A 306 -12.27 11.64 1.99
N ASP A 307 -13.04 10.55 2.09
CA ASP A 307 -12.58 9.23 1.67
C ASP A 307 -12.73 9.05 0.15
N LYS A 308 -13.78 9.63 -0.45
CA LYS A 308 -13.89 9.76 -1.92
C LYS A 308 -12.67 10.48 -2.49
N LEU A 309 -12.29 11.61 -1.88
CA LEU A 309 -11.14 12.41 -2.30
C LEU A 309 -9.85 11.58 -2.32
N ALA A 310 -9.58 10.82 -1.25
CA ALA A 310 -8.38 10.01 -1.16
C ALA A 310 -8.32 8.96 -2.28
N ILE A 311 -9.44 8.29 -2.59
CA ILE A 311 -9.52 7.31 -3.68
C ILE A 311 -9.28 7.98 -5.04
N LEU A 312 -9.93 9.11 -5.29
CA LEU A 312 -9.81 9.86 -6.56
C LEU A 312 -8.38 10.38 -6.77
N GLN A 313 -7.73 10.93 -5.73
CA GLN A 313 -6.33 11.36 -5.78
C GLN A 313 -5.39 10.19 -6.11
N ASP A 314 -5.61 9.03 -5.49
CA ASP A 314 -4.75 7.86 -5.74
C ASP A 314 -4.88 7.34 -7.18
N GLY A 315 -6.11 7.26 -7.71
CA GLY A 315 -6.31 6.90 -9.12
C GLY A 315 -5.74 7.91 -10.12
N LEU A 316 -5.72 9.19 -9.76
CA LEU A 316 -5.12 10.26 -10.55
C LEU A 316 -3.59 10.29 -10.50
N ALA A 317 -2.98 9.77 -9.42
CA ALA A 317 -1.54 9.91 -9.17
C ALA A 317 -0.65 9.44 -10.33
N ARG A 318 -1.08 8.42 -11.09
CA ARG A 318 -0.34 7.81 -12.22
C ARG A 318 -0.99 8.02 -13.58
N THR A 319 -1.96 8.91 -13.66
CA THR A 319 -2.77 9.08 -14.86
C THR A 319 -2.93 10.55 -15.22
N SER A 320 -3.33 10.75 -16.47
CA SER A 320 -3.76 12.03 -17.00
C SER A 320 -5.26 12.00 -17.23
N ILE A 321 -5.92 13.15 -17.18
CA ILE A 321 -7.39 13.23 -17.25
C ILE A 321 -7.84 14.36 -18.18
N ARG A 322 -9.01 14.19 -18.80
CA ARG A 322 -9.69 15.26 -19.54
C ARG A 322 -10.50 16.13 -18.58
N THR A 323 -10.63 17.42 -18.88
CA THR A 323 -11.39 18.34 -18.05
C THR A 323 -12.84 17.88 -17.83
N ASP A 324 -13.48 17.29 -18.84
CA ASP A 324 -14.83 16.75 -18.69
C ASP A 324 -14.91 15.56 -17.72
N ASP A 325 -13.92 14.67 -17.71
CA ASP A 325 -13.85 13.57 -16.76
C ASP A 325 -13.56 14.06 -15.34
N LEU A 326 -12.70 15.08 -15.20
CA LEU A 326 -12.50 15.76 -13.92
C LEU A 326 -13.81 16.38 -13.42
N LYS A 327 -14.60 17.03 -14.28
CA LYS A 327 -15.91 17.57 -13.91
C LYS A 327 -16.86 16.48 -13.42
N ARG A 328 -16.79 15.25 -13.95
CA ARG A 328 -17.57 14.10 -13.45
C ARG A 328 -17.13 13.70 -12.05
N MET A 329 -15.83 13.64 -11.79
CA MET A 329 -15.26 13.37 -10.45
C MET A 329 -15.66 14.43 -9.43
N LEU A 330 -15.58 15.71 -9.79
CA LEU A 330 -15.95 16.82 -8.91
C LEU A 330 -17.44 16.78 -8.52
N ARG A 331 -18.33 16.33 -9.41
CA ARG A 331 -19.76 16.21 -9.08
C ARG A 331 -20.09 15.08 -8.09
N ALA A 332 -19.15 14.19 -7.79
CA ALA A 332 -19.37 13.10 -6.84
C ALA A 332 -19.32 13.55 -5.36
N PHE A 333 -18.89 14.78 -5.10
CA PHE A 333 -18.79 15.36 -3.76
C PHE A 333 -20.03 16.15 -3.37
N SER A 334 -20.44 15.99 -2.12
CA SER A 334 -21.49 16.79 -1.49
C SER A 334 -20.97 18.17 -1.06
N PHE A 335 -19.73 18.26 -0.57
CA PHE A 335 -19.11 19.48 -0.05
C PHE A 335 -18.15 20.13 -1.05
N GLU A 336 -18.11 21.46 -1.09
CA GLU A 336 -17.23 22.20 -2.02
C GLU A 336 -15.76 22.19 -1.60
N ASP A 337 -15.46 22.02 -0.32
CA ASP A 337 -14.09 21.98 0.18
C ASP A 337 -13.32 20.82 -0.47
N GLN A 338 -13.92 19.63 -0.50
CA GLN A 338 -13.29 18.46 -1.16
C GLN A 338 -13.30 18.59 -2.69
N ARG A 339 -14.29 19.25 -3.29
CA ARG A 339 -14.23 19.60 -4.73
C ARG A 339 -13.05 20.49 -5.03
N LEU A 340 -12.84 21.53 -4.21
CA LEU A 340 -11.75 22.49 -4.38
C LEU A 340 -10.40 21.78 -4.25
N GLU A 341 -10.26 20.92 -3.24
CA GLU A 341 -9.04 20.15 -3.01
C GLU A 341 -8.71 19.22 -4.19
N LEU A 342 -9.69 18.47 -4.70
CA LEU A 342 -9.48 17.63 -5.88
C LEU A 342 -9.16 18.46 -7.13
N ALA A 343 -9.86 19.59 -7.35
CA ALA A 343 -9.64 20.43 -8.51
C ALA A 343 -8.20 21.01 -8.54
N LYS A 344 -7.69 21.44 -7.38
CA LYS A 344 -6.30 21.89 -7.23
C LYS A 344 -5.32 20.74 -7.53
N TYR A 345 -5.53 19.58 -6.91
CA TYR A 345 -4.69 18.39 -7.14
C TYR A 345 -4.64 17.98 -8.62
N ALA A 346 -5.81 17.89 -9.25
CA ALA A 346 -5.97 17.38 -10.61
C ALA A 346 -5.52 18.36 -11.69
N TYR A 347 -5.34 19.66 -11.41
CA TYR A 347 -4.90 20.64 -12.40
C TYR A 347 -3.61 20.20 -13.11
N SER A 348 -2.66 19.61 -12.36
CA SER A 348 -1.41 19.11 -12.94
C SER A 348 -1.56 17.82 -13.77
N HIS A 349 -2.74 17.19 -13.76
CA HIS A 349 -3.05 15.95 -14.47
C HIS A 349 -3.91 16.19 -15.72
N VAL A 350 -4.48 17.40 -15.86
CA VAL A 350 -5.34 17.75 -16.98
C VAL A 350 -4.54 17.90 -18.28
N ILE A 351 -5.01 17.25 -19.35
CA ILE A 351 -4.37 17.28 -20.68
C ILE A 351 -4.88 18.39 -21.60
N ASP A 352 -6.04 18.96 -21.28
CA ASP A 352 -6.70 20.03 -22.02
C ASP A 352 -6.88 21.27 -21.13
N PRO A 353 -5.78 21.90 -20.67
CA PRO A 353 -5.82 22.99 -19.70
C PRO A 353 -6.63 24.21 -20.15
N GLN A 354 -6.76 24.43 -21.46
CA GLN A 354 -7.63 25.46 -22.05
C GLN A 354 -9.11 25.28 -21.68
N ASN A 355 -9.54 24.06 -21.39
CA ASN A 355 -10.91 23.76 -20.96
C ASN A 355 -11.07 23.87 -19.44
N PHE A 356 -9.99 23.87 -18.66
CA PHE A 356 -10.03 23.89 -17.20
C PHE A 356 -10.91 25.00 -16.60
N PRO A 357 -11.01 26.22 -17.16
CA PRO A 357 -11.92 27.24 -16.64
C PRO A 357 -13.39 26.79 -16.51
N GLN A 358 -13.82 25.76 -17.25
CA GLN A 358 -15.15 25.16 -17.11
C GLN A 358 -15.39 24.54 -15.71
N VAL A 359 -14.33 24.21 -14.96
CA VAL A 359 -14.40 23.67 -13.60
C VAL A 359 -14.94 24.72 -12.62
N TYR A 360 -14.72 26.01 -12.85
CA TYR A 360 -15.20 27.09 -11.97
C TYR A 360 -16.72 27.08 -11.82
N ALA A 361 -17.45 26.69 -12.85
CA ALA A 361 -18.92 26.60 -12.83
C ALA A 361 -19.46 25.49 -11.91
N LEU A 362 -18.60 24.64 -11.35
CA LEU A 362 -19.00 23.59 -10.39
C LEU A 362 -18.96 24.06 -8.92
N PHE A 363 -18.63 25.32 -8.66
CA PHE A 363 -18.61 25.90 -7.32
C PHE A 363 -19.74 26.92 -7.17
N ASN A 364 -20.46 26.87 -6.04
CA ASN A 364 -21.48 27.84 -5.67
C ASN A 364 -20.88 29.00 -4.87
N PHE A 365 -19.82 28.75 -4.08
CA PHE A 365 -19.17 29.81 -3.30
C PHE A 365 -18.11 30.53 -4.13
N ASN A 366 -18.26 31.84 -4.30
CA ASN A 366 -17.29 32.67 -5.03
C ASN A 366 -15.88 32.60 -4.43
N SER A 367 -15.76 32.44 -3.10
CA SER A 367 -14.47 32.24 -2.42
C SER A 367 -13.72 31.00 -2.90
N ASN A 368 -14.43 29.91 -3.25
CA ASN A 368 -13.81 28.70 -3.78
C ASN A 368 -13.38 28.88 -5.24
N VAL A 369 -14.16 29.63 -6.03
CA VAL A 369 -13.78 30.01 -7.39
C VAL A 369 -12.50 30.83 -7.41
N GLU A 370 -12.42 31.85 -6.54
CA GLU A 370 -11.23 32.70 -6.38
C GLU A 370 -10.04 31.86 -5.92
N ALA A 371 -10.21 31.03 -4.88
CA ALA A 371 -9.14 30.18 -4.37
C ALA A 371 -8.59 29.17 -5.41
N LEU A 372 -9.44 28.67 -6.33
CA LEU A 372 -8.99 27.82 -7.42
C LEU A 372 -8.31 28.63 -8.53
N ARG A 373 -8.84 29.80 -8.87
CA ARG A 373 -8.26 30.70 -9.86
C ARG A 373 -6.87 31.17 -9.44
N ASP A 374 -6.71 31.58 -8.20
CA ASP A 374 -5.43 32.01 -7.64
C ASP A 374 -4.41 30.88 -7.66
N TYR A 375 -4.83 29.66 -7.29
CA TYR A 375 -3.99 28.48 -7.38
C TYR A 375 -3.50 28.23 -8.81
N VAL A 376 -4.40 28.28 -9.80
CA VAL A 376 -4.07 28.08 -11.23
C VAL A 376 -3.09 29.15 -11.73
N ASN A 377 -3.32 30.42 -11.37
CA ASN A 377 -2.47 31.54 -11.77
C ASN A 377 -1.05 31.46 -11.19
N GLN A 378 -0.87 30.78 -10.06
CA GLN A 378 0.43 30.57 -9.43
C GLN A 378 1.23 29.41 -10.05
N GLN A 379 0.60 28.56 -10.88
CA GLN A 379 1.31 27.46 -11.54
C GLN A 379 2.10 27.96 -12.74
N PRO A 380 3.21 27.30 -13.11
CA PRO A 380 3.91 27.58 -14.36
C PRO A 380 2.91 27.48 -15.52
N ARG A 381 2.98 28.45 -16.46
CA ARG A 381 2.19 28.37 -17.68
C ARG A 381 2.54 27.06 -18.39
N ARG A 382 1.53 26.22 -18.59
CA ARG A 382 1.63 24.92 -19.26
C ARG A 382 1.56 25.06 -20.77
#